data_AF-A0A351A049-F1
#
_entry.id   AF-A0A351A049-F1
#
_cell.length_a   1.000
_cell.length_b   1.000
_cell.length_c   1.000
_cell.angle_alpha   90.00
_cell.angle_beta   90.00
_cell.angle_gamma   90.00
#
_symmetry.space_group_name_H-M   'P 1'
#
loop_
_entity.id
_entity.type
_entity.pdbx_description
1 polymer ?
#
loop_
_entity_poly.entity_id
_entity_poly.type
_entity_poly.pdbx_seq_one_letter_code
_entity_poly.pdbx_strand_id
1 'polypeptide(L)'
;LHNFAFPLLRYEVGDYAEVGEPCPCGRGLPVIRRILGRQRNMLRLPDGRCHWPILNYKAMNTIVPLRQLRMIQVELERIEVDIVTTHRPDEATELRLGEEIQRNLGYPFKLEFHYVDAIPRSAGGKFEDFMSRVA
;
A
#
# COMPACT_ATOMS: atom_id res chain seq x y z
N LEU A 1 -30.96 -1.95 18.63
CA LEU A 1 -30.10 -2.99 18.01
C LEU A 1 -30.89 -3.59 16.86
N HIS A 2 -30.39 -3.55 15.61
CA HIS A 2 -31.14 -3.99 14.42
C HIS A 2 -30.63 -5.31 13.81
N ASN A 3 -29.44 -5.78 14.22
CA ASN A 3 -28.91 -7.11 13.87
C ASN A 3 -28.82 -7.96 15.15
N PHE A 4 -29.72 -8.94 15.28
CA PHE A 4 -29.81 -9.81 16.46
C PHE A 4 -29.03 -11.12 16.32
N ALA A 5 -28.69 -11.54 15.10
CA ALA A 5 -27.92 -12.75 14.87
C ALA A 5 -26.43 -12.55 15.21
N PHE A 6 -25.86 -11.40 14.79
CA PHE A 6 -24.47 -11.03 15.08
C PHE A 6 -24.38 -9.54 15.45
N PRO A 7 -24.73 -9.17 16.70
CA PRO A 7 -24.63 -7.79 17.14
C PRO A 7 -23.17 -7.32 17.19
N LEU A 8 -22.84 -6.28 16.43
CA LEU A 8 -21.53 -5.62 16.46
C LEU A 8 -21.61 -4.41 17.39
N LEU A 9 -20.97 -4.51 18.56
CA LEU A 9 -20.94 -3.43 19.55
C LEU A 9 -19.58 -2.74 19.50
N ARG A 10 -19.56 -1.48 19.03
CA ARG A 10 -18.34 -0.66 18.88
C ARG A 10 -17.18 -1.43 18.23
N TYR A 11 -17.49 -2.20 17.18
CA TYR A 11 -16.52 -3.03 16.48
C TYR A 11 -15.43 -2.18 15.82
N GLU A 12 -14.18 -2.44 16.18
CA GLU A 12 -13.03 -1.74 15.64
C GLU A 12 -12.69 -2.27 14.25
N VAL A 13 -12.99 -1.46 13.23
CA VAL A 13 -12.74 -1.83 11.82
C VAL A 13 -11.28 -1.61 11.39
N GLY A 14 -10.51 -0.81 12.14
CA GLY A 14 -9.10 -0.50 11.84
C GLY A 14 -8.89 0.36 10.59
N ASP A 15 -9.92 1.09 10.15
CA ASP A 15 -9.87 1.99 8.99
C ASP A 15 -9.66 3.44 9.42
N TYR A 16 -8.84 4.17 8.67
CA TYR A 16 -8.69 5.61 8.80
C TYR A 16 -9.48 6.31 7.70
N ALA A 17 -10.29 7.29 8.10
CA ALA A 17 -11.10 8.09 7.21
C ALA A 17 -11.14 9.55 7.67
N GLU A 18 -11.37 10.46 6.71
CA GLU A 18 -11.50 11.89 6.96
C GLU A 18 -12.99 12.26 7.01
N VAL A 19 -13.40 12.95 8.08
CA VAL A 19 -14.76 13.50 8.21
C VAL A 19 -14.90 14.68 7.25
N GLY A 20 -16.03 14.75 6.55
CA GLY A 20 -16.35 15.79 5.59
C GLY A 20 -17.39 16.79 6.08
N GLU A 21 -17.51 17.86 5.32
CA GLU A 21 -18.55 18.88 5.49
C GLU A 21 -19.95 18.34 5.17
N PRO A 22 -21.03 18.98 5.69
CA PRO A 22 -22.40 18.61 5.37
C PRO A 22 -22.69 18.57 3.87
N CYS A 23 -23.48 17.58 3.44
CA CYS A 23 -23.82 17.40 2.04
C CYS A 23 -25.00 18.29 1.62
N PRO A 24 -24.93 19.01 0.48
CA PRO A 24 -26.02 19.87 0.00
C PRO A 24 -27.30 19.11 -0.39
N CYS A 25 -27.28 17.77 -0.43
CA CYS A 25 -28.48 16.97 -0.68
C CYS A 25 -29.54 17.03 0.44
N GLY A 26 -29.23 17.71 1.55
CA GLY A 26 -30.15 17.91 2.68
C GLY A 26 -30.24 16.73 3.66
N ARG A 27 -29.51 15.63 3.42
CA ARG A 27 -29.40 14.54 4.38
C ARG A 27 -28.50 14.97 5.55
N GLY A 28 -29.05 15.02 6.77
CA GLY A 28 -28.33 15.41 7.99
C GLY A 28 -27.40 14.34 8.59
N LEU A 29 -26.88 13.43 7.77
CA LEU A 29 -25.97 12.37 8.23
C LEU A 29 -24.51 12.87 8.19
N PRO A 30 -23.63 12.37 9.08
CA PRO A 30 -22.19 12.63 9.00
C PRO A 30 -21.62 12.20 7.64
N VAL A 31 -20.67 12.98 7.11
CA VAL A 31 -20.05 12.72 5.81
C VAL A 31 -18.65 12.14 6.02
N ILE A 32 -18.32 11.10 5.24
CA ILE A 32 -16.95 10.64 5.06
C ILE A 32 -16.43 11.29 3.78
N ARG A 33 -15.44 12.17 3.89
CA ARG A 33 -14.84 12.87 2.76
C ARG A 33 -13.96 11.96 1.92
N ARG A 34 -13.13 11.15 2.58
CA ARG A 34 -12.31 10.11 1.94
C ARG A 34 -11.92 9.03 2.93
N ILE A 35 -11.68 7.83 2.40
CA ILE A 35 -11.08 6.71 3.14
C ILE A 35 -9.57 6.75 2.84
N LEU A 36 -8.74 6.80 3.88
CA LEU A 36 -7.28 6.91 3.74
C LEU A 36 -6.62 5.54 3.61
N GLY A 37 -7.15 4.54 4.31
CA GLY A 37 -6.60 3.18 4.30
C GLY A 37 -6.87 2.48 5.63
N ARG A 38 -6.16 1.39 5.88
CA ARG A 38 -6.23 0.64 7.15
C ARG A 38 -4.98 0.89 7.96
N GLN A 39 -5.06 0.72 9.27
CA GLN A 39 -3.88 0.80 10.15
C GLN A 39 -2.80 -0.21 9.75
N ARG A 40 -3.21 -1.42 9.35
CA ARG A 40 -2.30 -2.45 8.84
C ARG A 40 -1.66 -2.00 7.52
N ASN A 41 -0.41 -2.40 7.31
CA ASN A 41 0.39 -2.11 6.11
C ASN A 41 0.67 -0.62 5.88
N MET A 42 0.69 0.21 6.93
CA MET A 42 1.34 1.51 6.84
C MET A 42 2.85 1.32 6.74
N LEU A 43 3.50 2.11 5.88
CA LEU A 43 4.94 2.21 5.81
C LEU A 43 5.44 2.91 7.07
N ARG A 44 6.46 2.33 7.71
CA ARG A 44 7.13 2.91 8.88
C ARG A 44 8.46 3.51 8.47
N LEU A 45 8.73 4.74 8.88
CA LEU A 45 10.02 5.39 8.68
C LEU A 45 10.89 5.24 9.95
N PRO A 46 12.23 5.27 9.83
CA PRO A 46 13.12 5.20 10.99
C PRO A 46 12.94 6.33 12.02
N ASP A 47 12.37 7.47 11.60
CA ASP A 47 12.05 8.60 12.47
C ASP A 47 10.73 8.43 13.24
N GLY A 48 10.06 7.28 13.13
CA GLY A 48 8.80 6.96 13.80
C GLY A 48 7.55 7.43 13.07
N ARG A 49 7.66 8.18 11.96
CA ARG A 49 6.49 8.55 11.16
C ARG A 49 5.94 7.33 10.43
N CYS A 50 4.62 7.28 10.32
CA CYS A 50 3.89 6.25 9.58
C CYS A 50 3.01 6.90 8.54
N HIS A 51 2.94 6.34 7.34
CA HIS A 51 2.00 6.79 6.31
C HIS A 51 1.61 5.64 5.37
N TRP A 52 0.49 5.81 4.66
CA TRP A 52 0.13 4.87 3.60
C TRP A 52 1.05 5.08 2.40
N PRO A 53 1.76 4.04 1.93
CA PRO A 53 2.65 4.16 0.80
C PRO A 53 1.85 4.45 -0.46
N ILE A 54 2.24 5.51 -1.17
CA ILE A 54 1.64 5.86 -2.46
C ILE A 54 2.46 5.18 -3.55
N LEU A 55 1.94 4.07 -4.06
CA LEU A 55 2.59 3.34 -5.15
C LEU A 55 2.19 3.95 -6.48
N ASN A 56 3.04 4.79 -7.05
CA ASN A 56 2.79 5.42 -8.36
C ASN A 56 3.03 4.43 -9.51
N TYR A 57 2.12 3.47 -9.65
CA TYR A 57 2.18 2.44 -10.70
C TYR A 57 2.36 3.02 -12.10
N LYS A 58 1.74 4.17 -12.38
CA LYS A 58 1.86 4.81 -13.69
C LYS A 58 3.29 5.24 -13.97
N ALA A 59 3.97 5.87 -12.99
CA ALA A 59 5.36 6.29 -13.14
C ALA A 59 6.32 5.09 -13.20
N MET A 60 6.13 4.09 -12.33
CA MET A 60 6.98 2.89 -12.37
C MET A 60 6.82 2.11 -13.69
N ASN A 61 5.59 2.08 -14.25
CA ASN A 61 5.30 1.37 -15.49
C ASN A 61 5.89 2.04 -16.75
N THR A 62 6.33 3.31 -16.67
CA THR A 62 7.11 3.93 -17.76
C THR A 62 8.60 3.55 -17.73
N ILE A 63 9.07 3.00 -16.61
CA ILE A 63 10.47 2.56 -16.43
C ILE A 63 10.58 1.06 -16.76
N VAL A 64 9.73 0.23 -16.16
CA VAL A 64 9.67 -1.22 -16.38
C VAL A 64 8.21 -1.60 -16.66
N PRO A 65 7.92 -2.45 -17.66
CA PRO A 65 6.55 -2.90 -17.94
C PRO A 65 6.04 -3.88 -16.86
N LEU A 66 5.52 -3.33 -15.76
CA LEU A 66 5.04 -4.05 -14.59
C LEU A 66 3.70 -4.75 -14.88
N ARG A 67 3.66 -6.08 -14.68
CA ARG A 67 2.42 -6.87 -14.65
C ARG A 67 1.89 -7.04 -13.23
N GLN A 68 2.78 -7.30 -12.28
CA GLN A 68 2.47 -7.33 -10.85
C GLN A 68 3.64 -6.73 -10.08
N LEU A 69 3.34 -6.09 -8.95
CA LEU A 69 4.31 -5.52 -8.03
C LEU A 69 3.81 -5.74 -6.61
N ARG A 70 4.70 -6.23 -5.74
CA ARG A 70 4.45 -6.25 -4.30
C ARG A 70 5.68 -5.75 -3.57
N MET A 71 5.48 -4.77 -2.70
CA MET A 71 6.51 -4.26 -1.81
C MET A 71 6.27 -4.78 -0.39
N ILE A 72 7.30 -5.32 0.25
CA ILE A 72 7.22 -5.85 1.59
C ILE A 72 8.27 -5.16 2.45
N GLN A 73 7.82 -4.33 3.40
CA GLN A 73 8.70 -3.82 4.43
C GLN A 73 9.00 -4.95 5.42
N VAL A 74 10.16 -5.56 5.27
CA VAL A 74 10.62 -6.67 6.11
C VAL A 74 11.40 -6.17 7.33
N GLU A 75 12.06 -5.02 7.22
CA GLU A 75 12.75 -4.33 8.31
C GLU A 75 12.55 -2.81 8.19
N LEU A 76 12.93 -2.07 9.23
CA LEU A 76 12.70 -0.62 9.31
C LEU A 76 13.35 0.16 8.14
N GLU A 77 14.45 -0.35 7.58
CA GLU A 77 15.17 0.26 6.46
C GLU A 77 15.30 -0.65 5.23
N ARG A 78 14.62 -1.81 5.20
CA ARG A 78 14.68 -2.76 4.08
C ARG A 78 13.29 -3.09 3.51
N ILE A 79 13.18 -2.96 2.18
CA ILE A 79 12.01 -3.35 1.39
C ILE A 79 12.40 -4.45 0.40
N GLU A 80 11.68 -5.56 0.43
CA GLU A 80 11.68 -6.54 -0.66
C GLU A 80 10.66 -6.10 -1.73
N VAL A 81 11.06 -6.17 -3.00
CA VAL A 81 10.26 -5.73 -4.14
C VAL A 81 10.09 -6.90 -5.10
N ASP A 82 8.96 -7.59 -5.01
CA ASP A 82 8.59 -8.66 -5.94
C ASP A 82 7.98 -8.06 -7.20
N ILE A 83 8.51 -8.41 -8.37
CA ILE A 83 8.11 -7.89 -9.67
C ILE A 83 7.79 -9.04 -10.62
N VAL A 84 6.64 -8.94 -11.28
CA VAL A 84 6.32 -9.71 -12.49
C VAL A 84 6.38 -8.73 -13.66
N THR A 85 7.26 -8.99 -14.61
CA THR A 85 7.47 -8.16 -15.81
C THR A 85 7.66 -9.05 -17.03
N THR A 86 7.42 -8.50 -18.22
CA THR A 86 7.67 -9.20 -19.49
C THR A 86 9.15 -9.29 -19.85
N HIS A 87 9.94 -8.33 -19.37
CA HIS A 87 11.36 -8.24 -19.63
C HIS A 87 12.09 -7.84 -18.35
N ARG A 88 13.14 -8.58 -18.01
CA ARG A 88 14.00 -8.25 -16.88
C ARG A 88 14.81 -6.99 -17.25
N PRO A 89 14.74 -5.91 -16.46
CA PRO A 89 15.50 -4.70 -16.74
C PRO A 89 17.00 -4.97 -16.62
N ASP A 90 17.78 -4.13 -17.30
CA ASP A 90 19.21 -4.01 -17.02
C ASP A 90 19.46 -3.25 -15.70
N GLU A 91 20.72 -3.24 -15.25
CA GLU A 91 21.11 -2.63 -13.98
C GLU A 91 20.78 -1.13 -13.92
N ALA A 92 20.94 -0.41 -15.04
CA ALA A 92 20.64 1.02 -15.11
C ALA A 92 19.14 1.30 -14.98
N THR A 93 18.30 0.46 -15.58
CA THR A 93 16.84 0.58 -15.49
C THR A 93 16.32 0.16 -14.12
N GLU A 94 16.89 -0.89 -13.52
CA GLU A 94 16.59 -1.30 -12.15
C GLU A 94 16.96 -0.22 -11.13
N LEU A 95 18.11 0.45 -11.32
CA LEU A 95 18.51 1.59 -10.48
C LEU A 95 17.49 2.73 -10.55
N ARG A 96 17.06 3.11 -11.76
CA ARG A 96 16.04 4.17 -11.96
C ARG A 96 14.69 3.79 -11.32
N LEU A 97 14.31 2.51 -11.40
CA LEU A 97 13.12 2.03 -10.72
C LEU A 97 13.27 2.16 -9.20
N GLY A 98 14.44 1.80 -8.66
CA GLY A 98 14.74 1.95 -7.25
C GLY A 98 14.67 3.40 -6.76
N GLU A 99 15.22 4.34 -7.52
CA GLU A 99 15.12 5.78 -7.22
C GLU A 99 13.67 6.26 -7.20
N GLU A 100 12.85 5.82 -8.15
CA GLU A 100 11.43 6.17 -8.20
C GLU A 100 10.65 5.57 -7.02
N ILE A 101 10.96 4.33 -6.62
CA ILE A 101 10.39 3.69 -5.43
C ILE A 101 10.78 4.50 -4.18
N GLN A 102 12.06 4.77 -3.97
CA GLN A 102 12.55 5.52 -2.81
C GLN A 102 11.94 6.93 -2.73
N ARG A 103 11.79 7.61 -3.88
CA ARG A 103 11.11 8.91 -3.98
C ARG A 103 9.67 8.82 -3.50
N ASN A 104 8.93 7.81 -3.95
CA ASN A 104 7.53 7.61 -3.58
C ASN A 104 7.34 7.19 -2.12
N LEU A 105 8.28 6.40 -1.57
CA LEU A 105 8.27 5.99 -0.16
C LEU A 105 8.82 7.05 0.80
N GLY A 106 9.48 8.10 0.27
CA GLY A 106 9.98 9.23 1.05
C GLY A 106 11.21 8.92 1.92
N TYR A 107 11.92 7.82 1.65
CA TYR A 107 13.13 7.42 2.38
C TYR A 107 14.02 6.51 1.50
N PRO A 108 15.36 6.60 1.61
CA PRO A 108 16.30 5.77 0.85
C PRO A 108 16.40 4.35 1.41
N PHE A 109 15.29 3.59 1.35
CA PHE A 109 15.28 2.20 1.77
C PHE A 109 16.29 1.36 0.99
N LYS A 110 16.91 0.38 1.66
CA LYS A 110 17.59 -0.71 0.98
C LYS A 110 16.54 -1.55 0.26
N LEU A 111 16.57 -1.53 -1.08
CA LEU A 111 15.66 -2.28 -1.93
C LEU A 111 16.31 -3.60 -2.35
N GLU A 112 15.55 -4.68 -2.27
CA GLU A 112 15.94 -6.00 -2.78
C GLU A 112 14.91 -6.46 -3.82
N PHE A 113 15.33 -6.52 -5.08
CA PHE A 113 14.44 -6.85 -6.20
C PHE A 113 14.38 -8.35 -6.46
N HIS A 114 13.16 -8.89 -6.51
CA HIS A 114 12.90 -10.26 -6.89
C HIS A 114 12.04 -10.29 -8.16
N TYR A 115 12.57 -10.85 -9.25
CA TYR A 115 11.81 -11.07 -10.48
C TYR A 115 11.22 -12.47 -10.45
N VAL A 116 9.89 -12.55 -10.39
CA VAL A 116 9.14 -13.80 -10.21
C VAL A 116 8.12 -13.98 -11.33
N ASP A 117 7.67 -15.21 -11.54
CA ASP A 117 6.69 -15.53 -12.59
C ASP A 117 5.27 -15.08 -12.23
N ALA A 118 4.93 -15.13 -10.94
CA ALA A 118 3.63 -14.74 -10.43
C ALA A 118 3.69 -14.37 -8.95
N ILE A 119 2.84 -13.42 -8.55
CA ILE A 119 2.61 -13.06 -7.15
C ILE A 119 1.22 -13.59 -6.74
N PRO A 120 1.13 -14.59 -5.86
CA PRO A 120 -0.15 -15.18 -5.49
C PRO A 120 -0.98 -14.24 -4.63
N ARG A 121 -2.30 -14.30 -4.81
CA ARG A 121 -3.28 -13.66 -3.93
C ARG A 121 -3.40 -14.43 -2.62
N SER A 122 -3.85 -13.75 -1.56
CA SER A 122 -4.19 -14.41 -0.30
C SER A 122 -5.33 -15.43 -0.48
N ALA A 123 -5.55 -16.31 0.50
CA ALA A 123 -6.62 -17.30 0.46
C ALA A 123 -8.02 -16.68 0.23
N GLY A 124 -8.25 -15.45 0.68
CA GLY A 124 -9.48 -14.69 0.44
C GLY A 124 -9.52 -13.96 -0.91
N GLY A 125 -8.56 -14.20 -1.82
CA GLY A 125 -8.46 -13.55 -3.12
C GLY A 125 -7.92 -12.12 -3.09
N LYS A 126 -7.61 -11.56 -1.92
CA LYS A 126 -7.05 -10.20 -1.82
C LYS A 126 -5.60 -10.18 -2.31
N PHE A 127 -5.28 -9.24 -3.19
CA PHE A 127 -3.91 -8.87 -3.55
C PHE A 127 -3.46 -7.69 -2.69
N GLU A 128 -2.29 -7.80 -2.07
CA GLU A 128 -1.71 -6.74 -1.25
C GLU A 128 -0.48 -6.22 -1.98
N ASP A 129 -0.60 -5.01 -2.50
CA ASP A 129 0.47 -4.32 -3.23
C ASP A 129 1.61 -3.87 -2.29
N PHE A 130 1.27 -3.58 -1.03
CA PHE A 130 2.21 -3.28 0.02
C PHE A 130 1.87 -4.03 1.30
N MET A 131 2.90 -4.54 1.97
CA MET A 131 2.80 -5.20 3.27
C MET A 131 3.90 -4.67 4.18
N SER A 132 3.57 -4.43 5.46
CA SER A 132 4.59 -4.18 6.48
C SER A 132 4.61 -5.31 7.49
N ARG A 133 5.80 -5.87 7.73
CA ARG A 133 6.07 -6.87 8.77
C ARG A 133 6.74 -6.24 10.00
N VAL A 134 6.93 -4.92 9.99
CA VAL A 134 7.53 -4.17 11.09
C VAL A 134 6.42 -3.72 12.06
N ALA A 135 6.66 -3.92 13.36
CA ALA A 135 5.72 -3.64 14.45
C ALA A 135 5.64 -2.14 14.80
#